data_AF-A0A959WYE0-F1
#
_entry.id   AF-A0A959WYE0-F1
#
_cell.length_a   1.000
_cell.length_b   1.000
_cell.length_c   1.000
_cell.angle_alpha   90.00
_cell.angle_beta   90.00
_cell.angle_gamma   90.00
#
_symmetry.space_group_name_H-M   'P 1'
#
loop_
_entity.id
_entity.type
_entity.pdbx_description
1 polymer ?
#
loop_
_entity_poly.entity_id
_entity_poly.type
_entity_poly.pdbx_seq_one_letter_code
_entity_poly.pdbx_strand_id
1 'polypeptide(L)'
;MPETPPSSGRPDVDPPGGGIDIPADDGAEVVDAPDEEPRVRRQSRGFFRRRGPATEREPEQPTEAIPVVPPAPGETGAADVVTVEEQPLPRGPHLRRNRAELVDEREETLFHLGGLVYDLYHRDMLTYPAAVTRARRVAEIDEAIREIDRQLTDMAEAKRARRAPAAAPPPEVGCCMACRAEFYAGARFCMQCGTRVAAPEVPGGAPPAAAPPDAGDTGVIPSTRPPS
;
A
#
# COMPACT_ATOMS: atom_id res chain seq x y z
N MET A 1 -43.46 -52.76 14.41
CA MET A 1 -42.36 -52.34 15.29
C MET A 1 -41.21 -51.91 14.39
N PRO A 2 -41.06 -50.62 14.06
CA PRO A 2 -39.96 -50.17 13.23
C PRO A 2 -38.66 -50.17 14.04
N GLU A 3 -37.65 -50.86 13.53
CA GLU A 3 -36.32 -50.98 14.12
C GLU A 3 -35.54 -49.66 13.97
N THR A 4 -35.08 -49.14 15.10
CA THR A 4 -34.27 -47.92 15.19
C THR A 4 -32.84 -48.21 14.72
N PRO A 5 -32.25 -47.44 13.79
CA PRO A 5 -30.87 -47.66 13.38
C PRO A 5 -29.86 -47.27 14.48
N PRO A 6 -28.68 -47.92 14.52
CA PRO A 6 -27.69 -47.67 15.55
C PRO A 6 -27.05 -46.28 15.40
N SER A 7 -27.05 -45.56 16.50
CA SER A 7 -26.37 -44.28 16.72
C SER A 7 -24.86 -44.42 16.47
N SER A 8 -24.37 -43.87 15.36
CA SER A 8 -22.96 -43.70 15.09
C SER A 8 -22.36 -42.69 16.07
N GLY A 9 -21.62 -43.22 17.06
CA GLY A 9 -20.84 -42.42 17.99
C GLY A 9 -19.89 -41.49 17.26
N ARG A 10 -20.03 -40.18 17.53
CA ARG A 10 -19.01 -39.21 17.13
C ARG A 10 -17.78 -39.43 18.02
N PRO A 11 -16.56 -39.48 17.46
CA PRO A 11 -15.36 -39.48 18.28
C PRO A 11 -15.27 -38.15 19.04
N ASP A 12 -15.06 -38.25 20.35
CA ASP A 12 -14.63 -37.13 21.20
C ASP A 12 -13.31 -36.61 20.64
N VAL A 13 -13.36 -35.46 19.98
CA VAL A 13 -12.18 -34.71 19.59
C VAL A 13 -11.83 -33.82 20.78
N ASP A 14 -10.79 -34.20 21.52
CA ASP A 14 -10.21 -33.35 22.56
C ASP A 14 -9.86 -31.97 21.97
N PRO A 15 -10.31 -30.86 22.58
CA PRO A 15 -9.88 -29.54 22.16
C PRO A 15 -8.37 -29.41 22.41
N PRO A 16 -7.59 -28.86 21.47
CA PRO A 16 -6.18 -28.59 21.73
C PRO A 16 -6.08 -27.55 22.84
N GLY A 17 -5.65 -28.00 24.03
CA GLY A 17 -5.22 -27.17 25.14
C GLY A 17 -3.92 -26.45 24.79
N GLY A 18 -3.99 -25.51 23.87
CA GLY A 18 -2.94 -24.53 23.62
C GLY A 18 -3.19 -23.32 24.50
N GLY A 19 -2.69 -23.35 25.73
CA GLY A 19 -2.57 -22.16 26.56
C GLY A 19 -1.63 -21.19 25.85
N ILE A 20 -2.20 -20.18 25.20
CA ILE A 20 -1.43 -19.04 24.73
C ILE A 20 -1.16 -18.23 26.00
N ASP A 21 0.06 -18.31 26.51
CA ASP A 21 0.56 -17.39 27.53
C ASP A 21 0.54 -15.98 26.92
N ILE A 22 -0.57 -15.27 27.15
CA ILE A 22 -0.66 -13.84 26.88
C ILE A 22 0.22 -13.19 27.95
N PRO A 23 1.35 -12.57 27.60
CA PRO A 23 2.14 -11.83 28.57
C PRO A 23 1.25 -10.78 29.21
N ALA A 24 1.28 -10.69 30.53
CA ALA A 24 0.63 -9.62 31.26
C ALA A 24 1.13 -8.29 30.68
N ASP A 25 0.21 -7.57 30.05
CA ASP A 25 0.41 -6.22 29.55
C ASP A 25 0.61 -5.33 30.78
N ASP A 26 1.87 -5.12 31.15
CA ASP A 26 2.27 -4.19 32.20
C ASP A 26 1.90 -2.77 31.77
N GLY A 27 0.69 -2.37 32.13
CA GLY A 27 0.29 -0.99 32.41
C GLY A 27 0.85 0.06 31.45
N ALA A 28 0.44 0.01 30.19
CA ALA A 28 0.43 1.22 29.39
C ALA A 28 -0.54 2.21 30.06
N GLU A 29 0.03 3.27 30.65
CA GLU A 29 -0.72 4.43 31.12
C GLU A 29 -1.75 4.82 30.06
N VAL A 30 -3.02 4.69 30.42
CA VAL A 30 -4.13 5.27 29.67
C VAL A 30 -3.98 6.77 29.83
N VAL A 31 -3.18 7.37 28.97
CA VAL A 31 -3.16 8.81 28.78
C VAL A 31 -4.53 9.14 28.22
N ASP A 32 -5.39 9.73 29.06
CA ASP A 32 -6.72 10.23 28.69
C ASP A 32 -6.63 10.98 27.37
N ALA A 33 -7.04 10.31 26.29
CA ALA A 33 -7.28 10.96 25.03
C ALA A 33 -8.43 11.94 25.27
N PRO A 34 -8.27 13.24 24.99
CA PRO A 34 -9.38 14.17 25.14
C PRO A 34 -10.52 13.69 24.25
N ASP A 35 -11.72 13.66 24.82
CA ASP A 35 -13.02 13.47 24.17
C ASP A 35 -13.05 14.24 22.84
N GLU A 36 -12.64 13.58 21.76
CA GLU A 36 -12.81 14.11 20.41
C GLU A 36 -14.24 13.78 20.04
N GLU A 37 -15.14 14.69 20.39
CA GLU A 37 -16.54 14.68 19.99
C GLU A 37 -16.64 14.23 18.52
N PRO A 38 -17.58 13.34 18.18
CA PRO A 38 -17.76 12.89 16.81
C PRO A 38 -18.05 14.12 15.96
N ARG A 39 -17.05 14.57 15.19
CA ARG A 39 -17.20 15.60 14.18
C ARG A 39 -18.27 15.13 13.23
N VAL A 40 -19.48 15.63 13.47
CA VAL A 40 -20.66 15.48 12.63
C VAL A 40 -20.17 15.74 11.21
N ARG A 41 -20.10 14.66 10.43
CA ARG A 41 -19.77 14.69 9.00
C ARG A 41 -20.62 15.81 8.41
N ARG A 42 -19.96 16.90 8.04
CA ARG A 42 -20.57 18.04 7.36
C ARG A 42 -21.25 17.45 6.13
N GLN A 43 -22.56 17.31 6.21
CA GLN A 43 -23.41 16.91 5.10
C GLN A 43 -23.04 17.81 3.94
N SER A 44 -22.44 17.21 2.91
CA SER A 44 -22.13 17.84 1.65
C SER A 44 -23.45 18.25 1.01
N ARG A 45 -23.86 19.48 1.33
CA ARG A 45 -24.89 20.20 0.61
C ARG A 45 -24.47 20.29 -0.85
N GLY A 46 -25.26 19.62 -1.69
CA GLY A 46 -25.62 20.14 -3.00
C GLY A 46 -24.69 19.78 -4.14
N PHE A 47 -24.96 18.64 -4.78
CA PHE A 47 -24.93 18.53 -6.25
C PHE A 47 -26.04 17.58 -6.71
N PHE A 48 -27.29 17.91 -6.38
CA PHE A 48 -28.45 17.41 -7.12
C PHE A 48 -28.44 18.04 -8.52
N ARG A 49 -27.62 17.50 -9.42
CA ARG A 49 -27.91 17.60 -10.86
C ARG A 49 -29.11 16.70 -11.12
N ARG A 50 -30.26 17.33 -11.34
CA ARG A 50 -31.47 16.69 -11.89
C ARG A 50 -31.09 15.94 -13.16
N ARG A 51 -30.93 14.62 -13.07
CA ARG A 51 -30.94 13.72 -14.22
C ARG A 51 -32.41 13.57 -14.59
N GLY A 52 -32.80 14.13 -15.73
CA GLY A 52 -34.18 14.01 -16.23
C GLY A 52 -34.56 12.54 -16.46
N PRO A 53 -35.87 12.25 -16.56
CA PRO A 53 -36.36 10.89 -16.83
C PRO A 53 -35.93 10.47 -18.24
N ALA A 54 -34.91 9.62 -18.33
CA ALA A 54 -34.63 8.88 -19.54
C ALA A 54 -35.63 7.74 -19.63
N THR A 55 -36.67 7.98 -20.44
CA THR A 55 -37.46 7.01 -21.21
C THR A 55 -37.03 5.56 -21.06
N GLU A 56 -37.96 4.75 -20.55
CA GLU A 56 -37.98 3.29 -20.65
C GLU A 56 -37.67 2.88 -22.09
N ARG A 57 -36.50 2.26 -22.28
CA ARG A 57 -36.14 1.58 -23.52
C ARG A 57 -36.25 0.08 -23.24
N GLU A 58 -37.34 -0.46 -23.76
CA GLU A 58 -37.70 -1.87 -23.88
C GLU A 58 -36.48 -2.73 -24.30
N PRO A 59 -36.17 -3.83 -23.58
CA PRO A 59 -35.12 -4.74 -24.00
C PRO A 59 -35.63 -5.61 -25.16
N GLU A 60 -35.29 -5.23 -26.39
CA GLU A 60 -35.36 -6.13 -27.53
C GLU A 60 -34.38 -7.29 -27.29
N GLN A 61 -34.91 -8.50 -27.20
CA GLN A 61 -34.13 -9.73 -27.11
C GLN A 61 -33.52 -10.05 -28.48
N PRO A 62 -32.18 -10.14 -28.64
CA PRO A 62 -31.60 -10.74 -29.82
C PRO A 62 -31.71 -12.26 -29.68
N THR A 63 -32.69 -12.84 -30.37
CA THR A 63 -32.70 -14.29 -30.63
C THR A 63 -31.73 -14.54 -31.78
N GLU A 64 -30.43 -14.55 -31.49
CA GLU A 64 -29.42 -14.91 -32.48
C GLU A 64 -29.17 -16.41 -32.40
N ALA A 65 -29.73 -17.11 -33.37
CA ALA A 65 -29.57 -18.53 -33.58
C ALA A 65 -28.08 -18.87 -33.76
N ILE A 66 -27.58 -19.76 -32.92
CA ILE A 66 -26.24 -20.34 -33.03
C ILE A 66 -26.23 -21.28 -34.25
N PRO A 67 -25.51 -21.01 -35.35
CA PRO A 67 -25.25 -22.02 -36.36
C PRO A 67 -24.27 -23.05 -35.79
N VAL A 68 -24.72 -24.29 -35.67
CA VAL A 68 -23.88 -25.45 -35.40
C VAL A 68 -23.00 -25.68 -36.63
N VAL A 69 -21.74 -25.24 -36.55
CA VAL A 69 -20.70 -25.54 -37.55
C VAL A 69 -20.00 -26.86 -37.13
N PRO A 70 -19.96 -27.89 -38.00
CA PRO A 70 -19.24 -29.12 -37.69
C PRO A 70 -17.71 -28.90 -37.73
N PRO A 71 -16.92 -29.52 -36.83
CA PRO A 71 -15.47 -29.38 -36.84
C PRO A 71 -14.83 -30.21 -37.95
N ALA A 72 -14.11 -29.54 -38.85
CA ALA A 72 -13.18 -30.17 -39.78
C ALA A 72 -11.87 -30.53 -39.04
N PRO A 73 -11.30 -31.73 -39.24
CA PRO A 73 -10.00 -32.09 -38.70
C PRO A 73 -8.90 -31.69 -39.69
N GLY A 74 -7.96 -30.90 -39.20
CA GLY A 74 -6.67 -30.69 -39.85
C GLY A 74 -6.37 -29.21 -40.07
N GLU A 75 -5.45 -28.69 -39.27
CA GLU A 75 -4.34 -27.87 -39.74
C GLU A 75 -3.38 -27.61 -38.58
N THR A 76 -2.31 -28.40 -38.56
CA THR A 76 -1.05 -28.07 -37.93
C THR A 76 -0.48 -26.84 -38.62
N GLY A 77 -0.38 -25.70 -37.93
CA GLY A 77 0.24 -24.52 -38.52
C GLY A 77 0.39 -23.35 -37.55
N ALA A 78 1.63 -22.88 -37.47
CA ALA A 78 2.08 -21.62 -36.89
C ALA A 78 2.01 -21.51 -35.35
N ALA A 79 3.19 -21.74 -34.75
CA ALA A 79 3.55 -21.15 -33.49
C ALA A 79 3.40 -19.62 -33.59
N ASP A 80 2.29 -19.13 -33.06
CA ASP A 80 2.03 -17.71 -32.85
C ASP A 80 3.07 -17.22 -31.83
N VAL A 81 4.04 -16.46 -32.31
CA VAL A 81 5.04 -15.78 -31.48
C VAL A 81 4.27 -14.69 -30.76
N VAL A 82 3.73 -15.03 -29.57
CA VAL A 82 3.14 -14.08 -28.63
C VAL A 82 4.17 -13.00 -28.39
N THR A 83 4.00 -11.88 -29.08
CA THR A 83 4.77 -10.67 -28.88
C THR A 83 4.28 -10.17 -27.52
N VAL A 84 5.02 -10.51 -26.47
CA VAL A 84 4.77 -10.00 -25.12
C VAL A 84 4.93 -8.49 -25.22
N GLU A 85 3.80 -7.81 -25.39
CA GLU A 85 3.71 -6.36 -25.36
C GLU A 85 4.25 -5.95 -23.99
N GLU A 86 5.48 -5.43 -23.98
CA GLU A 86 6.19 -5.06 -22.77
C GLU A 86 5.44 -3.88 -22.16
N GLN A 87 4.46 -4.20 -21.30
CA GLN A 87 3.64 -3.18 -20.67
C GLN A 87 4.56 -2.23 -19.92
N PRO A 88 4.46 -0.91 -20.16
CA PRO A 88 5.29 0.07 -19.49
C PRO A 88 5.09 -0.08 -17.98
N LEU A 89 6.18 -0.34 -17.27
CA LEU A 89 6.19 -0.56 -15.82
C LEU A 89 5.28 0.46 -15.12
N PRO A 90 4.30 0.00 -14.31
CA PRO A 90 3.30 0.87 -13.73
C PRO A 90 3.98 1.90 -12.81
N ARG A 91 3.68 3.18 -13.05
CA ARG A 91 4.26 4.27 -12.26
C ARG A 91 3.58 4.32 -10.88
N GLY A 92 4.36 4.53 -9.83
CA GLY A 92 3.85 4.51 -8.44
C GLY A 92 2.59 5.36 -8.15
N PRO A 93 2.39 6.56 -8.76
CA PRO A 93 1.14 7.30 -8.60
C PRO A 93 -0.11 6.59 -9.14
N HIS A 94 0.01 5.84 -10.24
CA HIS A 94 -1.11 5.09 -10.80
C HIS A 94 -1.51 3.92 -9.90
N LEU A 95 -0.52 3.20 -9.34
CA LEU A 95 -0.77 2.14 -8.37
C LEU A 95 -1.49 2.65 -7.13
N ARG A 96 -1.11 3.80 -6.59
CA ARG A 96 -1.80 4.42 -5.44
C ARG A 96 -3.25 4.79 -5.75
N ARG A 97 -3.53 5.30 -6.96
CA ARG A 97 -4.90 5.61 -7.39
C ARG A 97 -5.72 4.33 -7.55
N ASN A 98 -5.17 3.33 -8.26
CA ASN A 98 -5.83 2.04 -8.46
C ASN A 98 -6.12 1.35 -7.12
N ARG A 99 -5.20 1.40 -6.16
CA ARG A 99 -5.43 0.93 -4.79
C ARG A 99 -6.64 1.60 -4.13
N ALA A 100 -6.74 2.93 -4.24
CA ALA A 100 -7.87 3.66 -3.67
C ALA A 100 -9.19 3.26 -4.35
N GLU A 101 -9.19 3.14 -5.68
CA GLU A 101 -10.35 2.67 -6.47
C GLU A 101 -10.79 1.25 -6.05
N LEU A 102 -9.85 0.31 -5.85
CA LEU A 102 -10.18 -1.03 -5.37
C LEU A 102 -10.69 -1.05 -3.93
N VAL A 103 -10.19 -0.16 -3.06
CA VAL A 103 -10.72 -0.03 -1.69
C VAL A 103 -12.16 0.47 -1.72
N ASP A 104 -12.45 1.47 -2.55
CA ASP A 104 -13.81 1.97 -2.73
C ASP A 104 -14.74 0.87 -3.31
N GLU A 105 -14.28 0.12 -4.33
CA GLU A 105 -15.02 -1.03 -4.91
C GLU A 105 -15.27 -2.13 -3.88
N ARG A 106 -14.29 -2.39 -2.99
CA ARG A 106 -14.41 -3.35 -1.90
C ARG A 106 -15.51 -2.95 -0.92
N GLU A 107 -15.52 -1.69 -0.49
CA GLU A 107 -16.54 -1.17 0.43
C GLU A 107 -17.94 -1.24 -0.17
N GLU A 108 -18.09 -0.86 -1.45
CA GLU A 108 -19.34 -0.98 -2.19
C GLU A 108 -19.80 -2.44 -2.32
N THR A 109 -18.88 -3.36 -2.65
CA THR A 109 -19.19 -4.79 -2.79
C THR A 109 -19.61 -5.40 -1.45
N LEU A 110 -18.94 -5.03 -0.35
CA LEU A 110 -19.31 -5.46 1.00
C LEU A 110 -20.70 -4.94 1.40
N PHE A 111 -20.99 -3.67 1.08
CA PHE A 111 -22.31 -3.09 1.32
C PHE A 111 -23.41 -3.87 0.58
N HIS A 112 -23.21 -4.18 -0.71
CA HIS A 112 -24.15 -4.98 -1.49
C HIS A 112 -24.29 -6.42 -1.00
N LEU A 113 -23.18 -7.05 -0.57
CA LEU A 113 -23.20 -8.38 0.03
C LEU A 113 -24.07 -8.39 1.29
N GLY A 114 -23.90 -7.40 2.18
CA GLY A 114 -24.71 -7.26 3.40
C GLY A 114 -26.20 -7.12 3.09
N GLY A 115 -26.56 -6.28 2.12
CA GLY A 115 -27.94 -6.12 1.67
C GLY A 115 -28.54 -7.42 1.12
N LEU A 116 -27.80 -8.13 0.27
CA LEU A 116 -28.24 -9.41 -0.29
C LEU A 116 -28.41 -10.48 0.78
N VAL A 117 -27.48 -10.60 1.72
CA VAL A 117 -27.57 -11.56 2.83
C VAL A 117 -28.77 -11.25 3.72
N TYR A 118 -29.00 -9.97 4.03
CA TYR A 118 -30.17 -9.52 4.78
C TYR A 118 -31.48 -9.85 4.06
N ASP A 119 -31.58 -9.53 2.76
CA ASP A 119 -32.78 -9.80 1.95
C ASP A 119 -33.09 -11.29 1.86
N LEU A 120 -32.07 -12.14 1.68
CA LEU A 120 -32.24 -13.58 1.64
C LEU A 120 -32.63 -14.16 3.01
N TYR A 121 -32.05 -13.64 4.09
CA TYR A 121 -32.43 -14.03 5.45
C TYR A 121 -33.88 -13.64 5.75
N HIS A 122 -34.27 -12.41 5.46
CA HIS A 122 -35.61 -11.90 5.75
C HIS A 122 -36.71 -12.66 5.00
N ARG A 123 -36.40 -13.26 3.85
CA ARG A 123 -37.32 -14.06 3.05
C ARG A 123 -37.21 -15.57 3.31
N ASP A 124 -36.45 -15.99 4.33
CA ASP A 124 -36.16 -17.39 4.64
C ASP A 124 -35.56 -18.20 3.45
N MET A 125 -34.84 -17.52 2.54
CA MET A 125 -34.21 -18.10 1.35
C MET A 125 -32.67 -18.06 1.41
N LEU A 126 -32.09 -17.89 2.60
CA LEU A 126 -30.64 -17.81 2.75
C LEU A 126 -29.98 -19.14 2.44
N THR A 127 -29.51 -19.28 1.21
CA THR A 127 -28.70 -20.42 0.78
C THR A 127 -27.22 -20.06 0.83
N TYR A 128 -26.45 -20.94 1.46
CA TYR A 128 -25.00 -20.79 1.58
C TYR A 128 -24.28 -20.53 0.23
N PRO A 129 -24.61 -21.21 -0.89
CA PRO A 129 -23.92 -21.00 -2.18
C PRO A 129 -24.08 -19.59 -2.76
N ALA A 130 -25.24 -18.94 -2.55
CA ALA A 130 -25.51 -17.60 -3.07
C ALA A 130 -24.62 -16.55 -2.38
N ALA A 131 -24.49 -16.63 -1.05
CA ALA A 131 -23.62 -15.74 -0.28
C ALA A 131 -22.13 -15.98 -0.61
N VAL A 132 -21.70 -17.24 -0.75
CA VAL A 132 -20.31 -17.61 -1.04
C VAL A 132 -19.83 -17.04 -2.38
N THR A 133 -20.66 -17.08 -3.42
CA THR A 133 -20.28 -16.55 -4.74
C THR A 133 -19.94 -15.06 -4.68
N ARG A 134 -20.72 -14.27 -3.93
CA ARG A 134 -20.46 -12.83 -3.75
C ARG A 134 -19.30 -12.56 -2.80
N ALA A 135 -19.16 -13.35 -1.74
CA ALA A 135 -18.00 -13.26 -0.86
C ALA A 135 -16.68 -13.54 -1.59
N ARG A 136 -16.68 -14.43 -2.60
CA ARG A 136 -15.51 -14.68 -3.46
C ARG A 136 -15.05 -13.42 -4.18
N ARG A 137 -15.97 -12.60 -4.69
CA ARG A 137 -15.62 -11.32 -5.35
C ARG A 137 -14.91 -10.35 -4.40
N VAL A 138 -15.35 -10.27 -3.15
CA VAL A 138 -14.65 -9.46 -2.13
C VAL A 138 -13.24 -9.98 -1.91
N ALA A 139 -13.07 -11.30 -1.83
CA ALA A 139 -11.75 -11.92 -1.67
C ALA A 139 -10.82 -11.68 -2.87
N GLU A 140 -11.35 -11.65 -4.09
CA GLU A 140 -10.60 -11.28 -5.31
C GLU A 140 -10.09 -9.83 -5.24
N ILE A 141 -10.94 -8.89 -4.81
CA ILE A 141 -10.56 -7.48 -4.64
C ILE A 141 -9.51 -7.35 -3.54
N ASP A 142 -9.67 -8.05 -2.41
CA ASP A 142 -8.69 -8.07 -1.33
C ASP A 142 -7.31 -8.56 -1.79
N GLU A 143 -7.26 -9.62 -2.60
CA GLU A 143 -6.00 -10.11 -3.16
C GLU A 143 -5.37 -9.10 -4.14
N ALA A 144 -6.18 -8.44 -4.97
CA ALA A 144 -5.70 -7.38 -5.86
C ALA A 144 -5.10 -6.19 -5.08
N ILE A 145 -5.72 -5.79 -3.96
CA ILE A 145 -5.18 -4.75 -3.09
C ILE A 145 -3.83 -5.17 -2.50
N ARG A 146 -3.72 -6.40 -1.98
CA ARG A 146 -2.45 -6.93 -1.43
C ARG A 146 -1.35 -6.95 -2.47
N GLU A 147 -1.68 -7.31 -3.71
CA GLU A 147 -0.72 -7.31 -4.82
C GLU A 147 -0.19 -5.90 -5.11
N ILE A 148 -1.07 -4.89 -5.16
CA ILE A 148 -0.63 -3.49 -5.34
C ILE A 148 0.23 -3.04 -4.15
N ASP A 149 -0.10 -3.44 -2.92
CA ASP A 149 0.68 -3.11 -1.73
C ASP A 149 2.07 -3.75 -1.75
N ARG A 150 2.21 -4.99 -2.24
CA ARG A 150 3.51 -5.62 -2.52
C ARG A 150 4.32 -4.78 -3.50
N GLN A 151 3.74 -4.43 -4.65
CA GLN A 151 4.41 -3.64 -5.70
C GLN A 151 4.86 -2.26 -5.19
N LEU A 152 4.03 -1.58 -4.40
CA LEU A 152 4.39 -0.28 -3.81
C LEU A 152 5.56 -0.42 -2.83
N THR A 153 5.59 -1.50 -2.05
CA THR A 153 6.69 -1.80 -1.12
C THR A 153 7.99 -2.08 -1.89
N ASP A 154 7.95 -2.94 -2.91
CA ASP A 154 9.10 -3.26 -3.76
C ASP A 154 9.68 -2.02 -4.44
N MET A 155 8.81 -1.15 -4.97
CA MET A 155 9.24 0.13 -5.57
C MET A 155 9.90 1.06 -4.53
N ALA A 156 9.39 1.09 -3.30
CA ALA A 156 9.94 1.90 -2.22
C ALA A 156 11.31 1.36 -1.78
N GLU A 157 11.46 0.04 -1.67
CA GLU A 157 12.72 -0.63 -1.36
C GLU A 157 13.75 -0.43 -2.46
N ALA A 158 13.39 -0.63 -3.74
CA ALA A 158 14.27 -0.37 -4.88
C ALA A 158 14.72 1.09 -4.92
N LYS A 159 13.82 2.03 -4.59
CA LYS A 159 14.17 3.45 -4.50
C LYS A 159 15.07 3.74 -3.30
N ARG A 160 14.87 3.07 -2.16
CA ARG A 160 15.75 3.16 -0.99
C ARG A 160 17.13 2.60 -1.30
N ALA A 161 17.23 1.46 -1.98
CA ALA A 161 18.48 0.86 -2.40
C ALA A 161 19.27 1.76 -3.37
N ARG A 162 18.59 2.41 -4.32
CA ARG A 162 19.22 3.40 -5.22
C ARG A 162 19.68 4.67 -4.50
N ARG A 163 19.00 5.05 -3.42
CA ARG A 163 19.33 6.23 -2.60
C ARG A 163 20.33 5.93 -1.50
N ALA A 164 20.48 4.65 -1.12
CA ALA A 164 21.44 4.24 -0.12
C ALA A 164 22.80 4.73 -0.62
N PRO A 165 23.48 5.63 0.11
CA PRO A 165 24.81 6.04 -0.29
C PRO A 165 25.64 4.76 -0.38
N ALA A 166 26.35 4.56 -1.50
CA ALA A 166 27.38 3.54 -1.59
C ALA A 166 28.22 3.68 -0.33
N ALA A 167 28.22 2.66 0.53
CA ALA A 167 28.69 2.75 1.91
C ALA A 167 29.92 3.64 1.96
N ALA A 168 29.73 4.86 2.50
CA ALA A 168 30.83 5.81 2.58
C ALA A 168 31.95 5.08 3.32
N PRO A 169 33.20 5.13 2.81
CA PRO A 169 34.31 4.46 3.48
C PRO A 169 34.29 4.86 4.95
N PRO A 170 34.57 3.91 5.87
CA PRO A 170 34.51 4.18 7.30
C PRO A 170 35.29 5.46 7.55
N PRO A 171 34.70 6.42 8.28
CA PRO A 171 35.36 7.69 8.47
C PRO A 171 36.67 7.44 9.18
N GLU A 172 37.76 7.85 8.54
CA GLU A 172 39.07 7.83 9.16
C GLU A 172 38.97 8.69 10.43
N VAL A 173 39.17 8.06 11.58
CA VAL A 173 39.14 8.73 12.89
C VAL A 173 40.56 9.20 13.17
N GLY A 174 40.75 10.52 13.31
CA GLY A 174 42.00 11.11 13.75
C GLY A 174 41.97 11.43 15.25
N CYS A 175 43.12 11.65 15.87
CA CYS A 175 43.24 12.03 17.28
C CYS A 175 43.84 13.43 17.43
N CYS A 176 43.24 14.29 18.26
CA CYS A 176 43.71 15.65 18.49
C CYS A 176 45.09 15.65 19.13
N MET A 177 46.05 16.39 18.56
CA MET A 177 47.41 16.49 19.12
C MET A 177 47.45 17.17 20.50
N ALA A 178 46.47 18.03 20.82
CA ALA A 178 46.44 18.79 22.08
C ALA A 178 45.76 18.03 23.23
N CYS A 179 44.58 17.45 23.00
CA CYS A 179 43.80 16.79 24.05
C CYS A 179 43.61 15.28 23.83
N ARG A 180 44.11 14.73 22.71
CA ARG A 180 43.96 13.32 22.30
C ARG A 180 42.51 12.84 22.08
N ALA A 181 41.54 13.75 22.06
CA ALA A 181 40.17 13.39 21.70
C ALA A 181 40.08 12.96 20.22
N GLU A 182 39.30 11.93 19.96
CA GLU A 182 38.99 11.44 18.62
C GLU A 182 38.14 12.45 17.84
N PHE A 183 38.42 12.60 16.55
CA PHE A 183 37.68 13.47 15.64
C PHE A 183 37.52 12.83 14.26
N TYR A 184 36.50 13.26 13.52
CA TYR A 184 36.21 12.80 12.16
C TYR A 184 37.20 13.42 11.14
N ALA A 185 37.72 12.68 10.16
CA ALA A 185 38.73 13.17 9.19
C ALA A 185 38.42 14.48 8.42
N GLY A 186 37.18 14.99 8.48
CA GLY A 186 36.81 16.31 7.96
C GLY A 186 36.79 17.47 8.97
N ALA A 187 37.07 17.21 10.25
CA ALA A 187 36.98 18.20 11.31
C ALA A 187 38.15 19.19 11.23
N ARG A 188 37.84 20.48 11.08
CA ARG A 188 38.84 21.58 11.10
C ARG A 188 39.29 21.97 12.50
N PHE A 189 38.51 21.59 13.51
CA PHE A 189 38.72 21.95 14.92
C PHE A 189 38.34 20.78 15.82
N CYS A 190 39.04 20.64 16.94
CA CYS A 190 38.68 19.67 17.97
C CYS A 190 37.45 20.15 18.75
N MET A 191 36.42 19.30 18.84
CA MET A 191 35.19 19.61 19.59
C MET A 191 35.43 19.73 21.10
N GLN A 192 36.50 19.12 21.63
CA GLN A 192 36.77 19.09 23.06
C GLN A 192 37.62 20.27 23.55
N CYS A 193 38.63 20.69 22.77
CA CYS A 193 39.59 21.72 23.19
C CYS A 193 39.66 22.93 22.25
N GLY A 194 38.89 22.95 21.16
CA GLY A 194 38.87 24.04 20.17
C GLY A 194 40.13 24.18 19.31
N THR A 195 41.15 23.33 19.53
CA THR A 195 42.40 23.39 18.77
C THR A 195 42.15 23.04 17.30
N ARG A 196 42.71 23.86 16.39
CA ARG A 196 42.63 23.62 14.96
C ARG A 196 43.37 22.33 14.61
N VAL A 197 42.70 21.44 13.89
CA VAL A 197 43.27 20.20 13.41
C VAL A 197 43.72 20.45 11.98
N ALA A 198 45.00 20.20 11.67
CA ALA A 198 45.48 20.27 10.30
C ALA A 198 44.72 19.20 9.49
N ALA A 199 44.01 19.61 8.44
CA ALA A 199 43.37 18.66 7.54
C ALA A 199 44.46 17.74 6.98
N PRO A 200 44.22 16.42 6.89
CA PRO A 200 45.16 15.53 6.23
C PRO A 200 45.29 16.01 4.77
N GLU A 201 46.50 16.40 4.38
CA GLU A 201 46.82 16.68 2.99
C GLU A 201 46.60 15.38 2.22
N VAL A 202 45.55 15.33 1.40
CA VAL A 202 45.40 14.29 0.39
C VAL A 202 46.59 14.49 -0.57
N PRO A 203 47.57 13.57 -0.63
CA PRO A 203 48.71 13.75 -1.51
C PRO A 203 48.27 13.42 -2.93
N GLY A 204 47.84 14.42 -3.70
CA GLY A 204 47.56 14.26 -5.12
C GLY A 204 46.32 14.98 -5.63
N GLY A 205 46.34 16.32 -5.62
CA GLY A 205 45.36 17.13 -6.32
C GLY A 205 45.95 18.49 -6.63
N ALA A 206 46.31 18.70 -7.90
CA ALA A 206 46.81 19.97 -8.42
C ALA A 206 45.91 21.15 -7.98
N PRO A 207 46.48 22.32 -7.62
CA PRO A 207 45.68 23.44 -7.14
C PRO A 207 44.80 23.98 -8.27
N PRO A 208 43.46 24.09 -8.11
CA PRO A 208 42.67 24.91 -9.00
C PRO A 208 43.04 26.37 -8.75
N ALA A 209 43.43 27.04 -9.84
CA ALA A 209 43.74 28.45 -9.89
C ALA A 209 42.62 29.30 -9.26
N ALA A 210 43.05 30.35 -8.56
CA ALA A 210 42.23 31.33 -7.88
C ALA A 210 41.02 31.80 -8.70
N ALA A 211 39.82 31.67 -8.11
CA ALA A 211 38.64 32.42 -8.52
C ALA A 211 38.51 33.68 -7.63
N PRO A 212 38.19 34.85 -8.20
CA PRO A 212 38.05 36.10 -7.46
C PRO A 212 36.78 36.11 -6.58
N PRO A 213 36.72 36.99 -5.55
CA PRO A 213 35.56 37.15 -4.69
C PRO A 213 34.48 37.97 -5.40
N ASP A 214 33.36 37.33 -5.77
CA ASP A 214 32.17 38.04 -6.22
C ASP A 214 31.17 38.26 -5.09
N ALA A 215 30.59 39.45 -5.16
CA ALA A 215 29.80 40.12 -4.16
C ALA A 215 28.43 39.48 -3.89
N GLY A 216 28.05 39.56 -2.61
CA GLY A 216 26.72 39.66 -2.04
C GLY A 216 25.48 39.41 -2.92
N ASP A 217 24.70 38.41 -2.52
CA ASP A 217 23.24 38.49 -2.59
C ASP A 217 22.61 37.86 -1.35
N THR A 218 22.38 38.68 -0.32
CA THR A 218 21.55 38.31 0.84
C THR A 218 20.09 38.37 0.44
N GLY A 219 19.60 37.29 -0.18
CA GLY A 219 18.19 37.07 -0.45
C GLY A 219 17.39 36.86 0.84
N VAL A 220 16.91 37.96 1.42
CA VAL A 220 15.92 37.98 2.50
C VAL A 220 14.59 37.47 1.94
N ILE A 221 14.12 36.31 2.42
CA ILE A 221 12.81 35.77 2.10
C ILE A 221 11.77 36.41 3.03
N PRO A 222 10.80 37.22 2.55
CA PRO A 222 9.78 37.79 3.42
C PRO A 222 8.76 36.71 3.82
N SER A 223 8.72 36.40 5.11
CA SER A 223 7.61 35.68 5.74
C SER A 223 6.37 36.56 5.74
N THR A 224 5.41 36.26 4.87
CA THR A 224 4.07 36.83 4.94
C THR A 224 3.16 35.87 5.72
N ARG A 225 2.74 36.32 6.89
CA ARG A 225 1.76 35.68 7.78
C ARG A 225 0.37 36.23 7.41
N PRO A 226 -0.63 35.41 7.08
CA PRO A 226 -1.98 35.90 6.79
C PRO A 226 -2.72 36.31 8.09
N PRO A 227 -3.56 37.36 8.05
CA PRO A 227 -4.37 37.78 9.18
C PRO A 227 -5.59 36.86 9.38
N SER A 228 -6.02 36.79 10.65
CA SER A 228 -7.18 36.04 11.17
C SER A 228 -8.52 36.66 10.81
#